data_AF-A0A954PK34-F1
#
_entry.id   AF-A0A954PK34-F1
#
_cell.length_a   1.000
_cell.length_b   1.000
_cell.length_c   1.000
_cell.angle_alpha   90.00
_cell.angle_beta   90.00
_cell.angle_gamma   90.00
#
_symmetry.space_group_name_H-M   'P 1'
#
loop_
_entity.id
_entity.type
_entity.pdbx_description
1 polymer ?
#
loop_
_entity_poly.entity_id
_entity_poly.type
_entity_poly.pdbx_seq_one_letter_code
_entity_poly.pdbx_strand_id
1 'polypeptide(L)'
;MPLIPLKWLHGWAVCGVLTTAVATAQERFEPRPPGVASVPQGEPAASDFMDRLLAGRDAETTPTAEVLRLVSYDDRRAPWLLAHGTDRKLHATRAASTAADWWVTPAGGGMVRLQTYDNGRVYAMASQRGGHLGLLPLAQDPRQLWRVTGMGRGAHRFVLENVHAPGSCLAHLGGGRLALQPIDFAAAQLWMALAAPSSQPYQPFYRTVTREIHANPQLPAAQLELRNTHRYALLVLLGDSRRGAGFEQIRIEPQSAVTITLERDSGGTIVETYELRSPLGDWERQQLVTAIPPAAYYDLSVYEEHLQSIAIDRTGKSPNRIEDVNYVPKSLGWLPLPAGSSLPAVGQVDVYRRAKLANNPGAVRRLDREQPAEPPPADRLESLLNELQPRERRQF
;
A
#
# COMPACT_ATOMS: atom_id res chain seq x y z
N MET A 1 39.74 -34.93 33.42
CA MET A 1 39.47 -34.52 34.82
C MET A 1 37.99 -34.14 34.95
N PRO A 2 37.33 -34.46 36.07
CA PRO A 2 36.21 -35.40 36.03
C PRO A 2 34.83 -34.78 36.29
N LEU A 3 33.83 -35.55 35.87
CA LEU A 3 32.42 -35.48 36.23
C LEU A 3 32.23 -35.50 37.74
N ILE A 4 31.41 -34.59 38.26
CA ILE A 4 30.88 -34.62 39.62
C ILE A 4 29.36 -34.75 39.53
N PRO A 5 28.77 -35.85 40.04
CA PRO A 5 27.38 -35.86 40.46
C PRO A 5 27.31 -36.06 41.97
N LEU A 6 26.56 -35.22 42.68
CA LEU A 6 26.10 -35.56 44.03
C LEU A 6 24.62 -35.18 44.21
N LYS A 7 23.86 -36.20 44.57
CA LYS A 7 22.45 -36.21 44.98
C LYS A 7 22.33 -35.93 46.50
N TRP A 8 21.08 -35.69 46.91
CA TRP A 8 20.50 -35.77 48.28
C TRP A 8 20.72 -34.52 49.16
N LEU A 9 19.79 -34.02 50.00
CA LEU A 9 18.65 -34.57 50.76
C LEU A 9 17.56 -33.48 50.99
N HIS A 10 16.28 -33.86 50.94
CA HIS A 10 15.27 -33.87 52.03
C HIS A 10 14.63 -32.55 52.50
N GLY A 11 13.30 -32.55 52.35
CA GLY A 11 12.34 -32.11 53.36
C GLY A 11 12.05 -30.61 53.38
N TRP A 12 10.77 -30.25 53.49
CA TRP A 12 10.20 -29.66 54.71
C TRP A 12 8.69 -29.42 54.51
N ALA A 13 7.95 -29.88 55.52
CA ALA A 13 6.67 -29.43 56.05
C ALA A 13 5.56 -28.92 55.11
N VAL A 14 4.52 -29.74 54.99
CA VAL A 14 3.14 -29.32 54.70
C VAL A 14 2.56 -28.68 55.97
N CYS A 15 2.22 -27.39 55.92
CA CYS A 15 1.39 -26.74 56.93
C CYS A 15 0.06 -26.38 56.27
N GLY A 16 -0.98 -27.17 56.59
CA GLY A 16 -2.35 -26.91 56.17
C GLY A 16 -2.95 -25.78 57.00
N VAL A 17 -3.38 -24.71 56.34
CA VAL A 17 -4.31 -23.73 56.89
C VAL A 17 -5.66 -24.01 56.25
N LEU A 18 -6.60 -24.49 57.06
CA LEU A 18 -8.01 -24.61 56.71
C LEU A 18 -8.62 -23.20 56.73
N THR A 19 -8.79 -22.60 55.56
CA THR A 19 -9.59 -21.37 55.40
C THR A 19 -11.02 -21.76 55.06
N THR A 20 -11.93 -21.55 56.01
CA THR A 20 -13.37 -21.71 55.85
C THR A 20 -13.87 -20.63 54.87
N ALA A 21 -14.19 -21.03 53.64
CA ALA A 21 -14.81 -20.14 52.66
C ALA A 21 -16.30 -19.97 52.97
N VAL A 22 -16.70 -18.75 53.32
CA VAL A 22 -18.11 -18.34 53.33
C VAL A 22 -18.55 -18.17 51.88
N ALA A 23 -19.43 -19.04 51.41
CA ALA A 23 -20.03 -18.97 50.09
C ALA A 23 -21.12 -17.87 50.07
N THR A 24 -20.72 -16.65 49.74
CA THR A 24 -21.65 -15.61 49.32
C THR A 24 -22.10 -15.91 47.89
N ALA A 25 -23.40 -16.13 47.70
CA ALA A 25 -24.01 -16.30 46.39
C ALA A 25 -23.87 -15.00 45.59
N GLN A 26 -22.82 -14.93 44.77
CA GLN A 26 -22.66 -13.91 43.74
C GLN A 26 -23.49 -14.35 42.54
N GLU A 27 -24.57 -13.64 42.24
CA GLU A 27 -25.29 -13.76 40.97
C GLU A 27 -24.27 -13.63 39.83
N ARG A 28 -24.03 -14.74 39.12
CA ARG A 28 -23.30 -14.73 37.87
C ARG A 28 -24.17 -13.99 36.86
N PHE A 29 -23.90 -12.70 36.73
CA PHE A 29 -24.32 -11.92 35.57
C PHE A 29 -23.58 -12.51 34.36
N GLU A 30 -24.20 -13.45 33.64
CA GLU A 30 -23.74 -13.79 32.31
C GLU A 30 -23.96 -12.55 31.44
N PRO A 31 -22.89 -11.89 30.94
CA PRO A 31 -23.08 -10.78 30.02
C PRO A 31 -23.74 -11.35 28.77
N ARG A 32 -24.99 -10.97 28.53
CA ARG A 32 -25.65 -11.16 27.24
C ARG A 32 -24.68 -10.64 26.18
N PRO A 33 -24.28 -11.44 25.17
CA PRO A 33 -23.41 -10.93 24.11
C PRO A 33 -24.08 -9.68 23.54
N PRO A 34 -23.35 -8.56 23.39
CA PRO A 34 -23.91 -7.34 22.86
C PRO A 34 -24.58 -7.68 21.53
N GLY A 35 -25.86 -7.35 21.41
CA GLY A 35 -26.61 -7.54 20.17
C GLY A 35 -25.80 -6.92 19.04
N VAL A 36 -25.46 -7.72 18.03
CA VAL A 36 -24.73 -7.26 16.85
C VAL A 36 -25.64 -6.24 16.16
N ALA A 37 -25.40 -4.95 16.42
CA ALA A 37 -26.07 -3.90 15.68
C ALA A 37 -25.64 -4.04 14.22
N SER A 38 -26.61 -4.25 13.34
CA SER A 38 -26.40 -4.12 11.91
C SER A 38 -25.88 -2.70 11.63
N VAL A 39 -24.90 -2.58 10.73
CA VAL A 39 -24.40 -1.28 10.27
C VAL A 39 -25.62 -0.44 9.85
N PRO A 40 -25.84 0.76 10.43
CA PRO A 40 -26.97 1.61 10.06
C PRO A 40 -26.94 1.82 8.54
N GLN A 41 -28.10 1.75 7.89
CA GLN A 41 -28.24 1.80 6.43
C GLN A 41 -27.85 3.15 5.79
N GLY A 42 -27.27 4.10 6.55
CA GLY A 42 -26.67 5.31 6.01
C GLY A 42 -25.22 5.07 5.63
N GLU A 43 -24.77 5.62 4.50
CA GLU A 43 -23.36 5.58 4.14
C GLU A 43 -22.53 6.24 5.26
N PRO A 44 -21.59 5.54 5.89
CA PRO A 44 -20.75 6.13 6.92
C PRO A 44 -19.93 7.27 6.32
N ALA A 45 -19.86 8.39 7.03
CA ALA A 45 -19.12 9.56 6.56
C ALA A 45 -17.62 9.21 6.43
N ALA A 46 -17.08 9.43 5.23
CA ALA A 46 -15.64 9.31 4.98
C ALA A 46 -14.90 10.34 5.84
N SER A 47 -13.79 9.93 6.45
CA SER A 47 -12.86 10.83 7.14
C SER A 47 -11.85 11.37 6.13
N ASP A 48 -11.53 12.66 6.24
CA ASP A 48 -10.51 13.33 5.44
C ASP A 48 -9.08 13.12 6.00
N PHE A 49 -8.93 12.38 7.11
CA PHE A 49 -7.67 12.22 7.83
C PHE A 49 -6.52 11.79 6.92
N MET A 50 -6.75 10.79 6.05
CA MET A 50 -5.72 10.26 5.17
C MET A 50 -5.37 11.24 4.04
N ASP A 51 -6.35 12.01 3.57
CA ASP A 51 -6.08 13.05 2.57
C ASP A 51 -5.27 14.20 3.17
N ARG A 52 -5.62 14.63 4.40
CA ARG A 52 -4.82 15.60 5.16
C ARG A 52 -3.40 15.09 5.42
N LEU A 53 -3.26 13.81 5.75
CA LEU A 53 -1.95 13.18 5.93
C LEU A 53 -1.11 13.21 4.64
N LEU A 54 -1.72 12.89 3.50
CA LEU A 54 -1.04 12.88 2.19
C LEU A 54 -0.75 14.30 1.67
N ALA A 55 -1.60 15.27 2.00
CA ALA A 55 -1.41 16.68 1.63
C ALA A 55 -0.39 17.39 2.53
N GLY A 56 -0.29 16.99 3.80
CA GLY A 56 0.64 17.55 4.76
C GLY A 56 2.09 17.25 4.40
N ARG A 57 2.76 18.22 3.78
CA ARG A 57 4.20 18.14 3.48
C ARG A 57 5.07 18.45 4.69
N ASP A 58 4.53 19.19 5.65
CA ASP A 58 5.25 19.70 6.82
C ASP A 58 4.63 19.22 8.14
N ALA A 59 5.44 19.17 9.20
CA ALA A 59 5.03 18.69 10.52
C ALA A 59 3.84 19.47 11.11
N GLU A 60 3.72 20.76 10.81
CA GLU A 60 2.65 21.63 11.32
C GLU A 60 1.27 21.34 10.70
N THR A 61 1.23 20.77 9.50
CA THR A 61 -0.02 20.44 8.78
C THR A 61 -0.41 18.98 8.93
N THR A 62 0.40 18.18 9.63
CA THR A 62 0.12 16.78 9.86
C THR A 62 -1.09 16.64 10.80
N PRO A 63 -2.13 15.87 10.44
CA PRO A 63 -3.30 15.71 11.30
C PRO A 63 -2.91 15.13 12.67
N THR A 64 -3.65 15.50 13.72
CA THR A 64 -3.51 14.85 15.03
C THR A 64 -4.13 13.47 15.00
N ALA A 65 -3.67 12.55 15.86
CA ALA A 65 -4.22 11.20 15.92
C ALA A 65 -5.74 11.20 16.16
N GLU A 66 -6.44 10.26 15.51
CA GLU A 66 -7.91 10.20 15.48
C GLU A 66 -8.38 8.74 15.57
N VAL A 67 -9.57 8.51 16.14
CA VAL A 67 -10.24 7.20 16.08
C VAL A 67 -10.94 7.06 14.73
N LEU A 68 -10.51 6.09 13.94
CA LEU A 68 -11.06 5.82 12.61
C LEU A 68 -11.48 4.36 12.49
N ARG A 69 -12.36 4.09 11.54
CA ARG A 69 -12.58 2.74 11.01
C ARG A 69 -12.00 2.64 9.62
N LEU A 70 -11.35 1.53 9.30
CA LEU A 70 -10.87 1.28 7.94
C LEU A 70 -11.77 0.28 7.26
N VAL A 71 -12.33 0.64 6.12
CA VAL A 71 -13.23 -0.22 5.33
C VAL A 71 -12.60 -0.54 3.98
N SER A 72 -12.69 -1.79 3.58
CA SER A 72 -12.42 -2.25 2.21
C SER A 72 -13.71 -2.82 1.60
N TYR A 73 -13.74 -2.99 0.29
CA TYR A 73 -14.92 -3.48 -0.43
C TYR A 73 -14.53 -4.70 -1.27
N ASP A 74 -15.32 -5.76 -1.17
CA ASP A 74 -15.18 -6.90 -2.08
C ASP A 74 -15.74 -6.56 -3.48
N ASP A 75 -15.59 -7.46 -4.44
CA ASP A 75 -16.07 -7.26 -5.82
C ASP A 75 -17.58 -7.00 -5.92
N ARG A 76 -18.34 -7.38 -4.88
CA ARG A 76 -19.79 -7.14 -4.77
C ARG A 76 -20.10 -5.82 -4.06
N ARG A 77 -19.08 -5.01 -3.78
CA ARG A 77 -19.15 -3.75 -3.02
C ARG A 77 -19.68 -3.92 -1.60
N ALA A 78 -19.58 -5.12 -1.01
CA ALA A 78 -19.94 -5.28 0.39
C ALA A 78 -18.79 -4.75 1.28
N PRO A 79 -19.10 -3.94 2.31
CA PRO A 79 -18.07 -3.35 3.16
C PRO A 79 -17.50 -4.38 4.13
N TRP A 80 -16.19 -4.32 4.32
CA TRP A 80 -15.41 -5.12 5.25
C TRP A 80 -14.54 -4.20 6.11
N LEU A 81 -14.86 -4.12 7.39
CA LEU A 81 -14.12 -3.34 8.37
C LEU A 81 -12.89 -4.11 8.86
N LEU A 82 -11.75 -3.43 8.92
CA LEU A 82 -10.56 -3.92 9.61
C LEU A 82 -10.86 -4.00 11.11
N ALA A 83 -10.73 -5.18 11.70
CA ALA A 83 -10.97 -5.40 13.12
C ALA A 83 -9.92 -6.31 13.77
N HIS A 84 -9.86 -6.28 15.09
CA HIS A 84 -9.04 -7.19 15.89
C HIS A 84 -9.89 -8.17 16.70
N GLY A 85 -9.39 -9.39 16.87
CA GLY A 85 -9.99 -10.41 17.73
C GLY A 85 -9.45 -10.37 19.17
N THR A 86 -10.03 -11.19 20.04
CA THR A 86 -9.59 -11.37 21.43
C THR A 86 -8.22 -12.04 21.55
N ASP A 87 -7.82 -12.80 20.54
CA ASP A 87 -6.52 -13.50 20.47
C ASP A 87 -5.46 -12.69 19.72
N ARG A 88 -5.65 -11.36 19.59
CA ARG A 88 -4.76 -10.44 18.86
C ARG A 88 -4.62 -10.73 17.37
N LYS A 89 -5.44 -11.63 16.81
CA LYS A 89 -5.52 -11.82 15.37
C LYS A 89 -6.32 -10.71 14.72
N LEU A 90 -5.90 -10.34 13.52
CA LEU A 90 -6.61 -9.37 12.72
C LEU A 90 -7.54 -10.08 11.75
N HIS A 91 -8.71 -9.51 11.53
CA HIS A 91 -9.69 -10.02 10.59
C HIS A 91 -10.50 -8.88 9.98
N ALA A 92 -11.11 -9.15 8.85
CA ALA A 92 -12.11 -8.29 8.22
C ALA A 92 -13.50 -8.75 8.67
N THR A 93 -14.34 -7.83 9.12
CA THR A 93 -15.70 -8.10 9.59
C THR A 93 -16.73 -7.18 8.94
N ARG A 94 -17.97 -7.64 8.81
CA ARG A 94 -19.09 -6.80 8.37
C ARG A 94 -19.85 -6.17 9.54
N ALA A 95 -19.57 -6.62 10.77
CA ALA A 95 -20.23 -6.11 11.96
C ALA A 95 -19.57 -4.81 12.42
N ALA A 96 -20.38 -3.78 12.66
CA ALA A 96 -19.91 -2.60 13.39
C ALA A 96 -19.68 -2.99 14.84
N SER A 97 -18.43 -2.94 15.28
CA SER A 97 -18.04 -3.19 16.67
C SER A 97 -16.89 -2.26 17.05
N THR A 98 -16.66 -2.08 18.35
CA THR A 98 -15.52 -1.30 18.85
C THR A 98 -14.18 -1.94 18.53
N ALA A 99 -14.17 -3.25 18.23
CA ALA A 99 -12.98 -3.94 17.74
C ALA A 99 -12.54 -3.50 16.33
N ALA A 100 -13.38 -2.73 15.62
CA ALA A 100 -13.05 -2.10 14.35
C ALA A 100 -12.61 -0.63 14.50
N ASP A 101 -12.60 -0.10 15.72
CA ASP A 101 -12.16 1.27 16.00
C ASP A 101 -10.64 1.27 16.20
N TRP A 102 -9.94 2.06 15.40
CA TRP A 102 -8.48 2.16 15.41
C TRP A 102 -8.05 3.56 15.80
N TRP A 103 -7.14 3.64 16.77
CA TRP A 103 -6.42 4.88 17.02
C TRP A 103 -5.33 5.04 15.96
N VAL A 104 -5.56 5.93 14.99
CA VAL A 104 -4.66 6.15 13.87
C VAL A 104 -3.73 7.30 14.20
N THR A 105 -2.48 6.98 14.49
CA THR A 105 -1.45 7.96 14.86
C THR A 105 -0.50 8.16 13.68
N PRO A 106 -0.32 9.38 13.16
CA PRO A 106 0.70 9.59 12.13
C PRO A 106 2.10 9.34 12.70
N ALA A 107 2.99 8.82 11.86
CA ALA A 107 4.40 8.58 12.15
C ALA A 107 5.32 9.47 11.29
N GLY A 108 4.74 10.42 10.53
CA GLY A 108 5.43 11.34 9.63
C GLY A 108 5.70 10.73 8.24
N GLY A 109 6.07 11.56 7.26
CA GLY A 109 6.37 11.10 5.89
C GLY A 109 5.25 10.29 5.21
N GLY A 110 3.98 10.64 5.48
CA GLY A 110 2.81 9.91 4.98
C GLY A 110 2.58 8.53 5.63
N MET A 111 3.29 8.22 6.73
CA MET A 111 3.13 6.96 7.46
C MET A 111 2.20 7.11 8.66
N VAL A 112 1.57 6.00 9.05
CA VAL A 112 0.72 5.87 10.23
C VAL A 112 1.04 4.61 11.04
N ARG A 113 0.61 4.60 12.29
CA ARG A 113 0.38 3.39 13.08
C ARG A 113 -1.12 3.22 13.30
N LEU A 114 -1.61 2.00 13.12
CA LEU A 114 -2.97 1.63 13.54
C LEU A 114 -2.86 0.97 14.91
N GLN A 115 -3.40 1.63 15.93
CA GLN A 115 -3.22 1.23 17.32
C GLN A 115 -4.56 0.84 17.96
N THR A 116 -4.47 -0.08 18.91
CA THR A 116 -5.55 -0.42 19.83
C THR A 116 -4.97 -0.56 21.24
N TYR A 117 -5.83 -0.58 22.24
CA TYR A 117 -5.45 -0.74 23.63
C TYR A 117 -6.12 -1.96 24.21
N ASP A 118 -5.33 -2.77 24.91
CA ASP A 118 -5.81 -3.94 25.61
C ASP A 118 -5.00 -4.12 26.90
N ASN A 119 -5.71 -4.33 28.02
CA ASN A 119 -5.11 -4.67 29.32
C ASN A 119 -3.92 -3.80 29.75
N GLY A 120 -4.07 -2.47 29.74
CA GLY A 120 -2.99 -1.58 30.21
C GLY A 120 -1.90 -1.28 29.17
N ARG A 121 -2.01 -1.83 27.94
CA ARG A 121 -0.93 -1.77 26.95
C ARG A 121 -1.43 -1.35 25.59
N VAL A 122 -0.63 -0.52 24.91
CA VAL A 122 -0.86 -0.13 23.51
C VAL A 122 -0.26 -1.19 22.60
N TYR A 123 -1.07 -1.64 21.65
CA TYR A 123 -0.66 -2.52 20.56
C TYR A 123 -0.79 -1.78 19.23
N ALA A 124 0.08 -2.12 18.29
CA ALA A 124 0.00 -1.67 16.92
C ALA A 124 -0.18 -2.86 15.98
N MET A 125 -0.96 -2.65 14.91
CA MET A 125 -1.01 -3.58 13.80
C MET A 125 0.38 -3.71 13.18
N ALA A 126 0.86 -4.94 13.06
CA ALA A 126 2.18 -5.25 12.55
C ALA A 126 2.14 -6.37 11.51
N SER A 127 3.07 -6.30 10.57
CA SER A 127 3.41 -7.45 9.73
C SER A 127 4.18 -8.51 10.51
N GLN A 128 3.94 -9.77 10.19
CA GLN A 128 4.61 -10.93 10.75
C GLN A 128 5.25 -11.77 9.63
N ARG A 129 6.04 -12.77 10.03
CA ARG A 129 6.64 -13.70 9.07
C ARG A 129 5.56 -14.40 8.25
N GLY A 130 5.84 -14.65 6.97
CA GLY A 130 4.91 -15.33 6.06
C GLY A 130 3.73 -14.45 5.58
N GLY A 131 3.79 -13.13 5.75
CA GLY A 131 2.75 -12.21 5.29
C GLY A 131 1.50 -12.17 6.19
N HIS A 132 1.57 -12.80 7.37
CA HIS A 132 0.53 -12.71 8.38
C HIS A 132 0.51 -11.34 9.05
N LEU A 133 -0.64 -10.98 9.61
CA LEU A 133 -0.88 -9.72 10.31
C LEU A 133 -1.35 -10.01 11.73
N GLY A 134 -0.88 -9.21 12.67
CA GLY A 134 -1.26 -9.35 14.08
C GLY A 134 -1.01 -8.08 14.87
N LEU A 135 -1.42 -8.08 16.12
CA LEU A 135 -1.11 -7.00 17.06
C LEU A 135 0.18 -7.31 17.82
N LEU A 136 1.13 -6.39 17.77
CA LEU A 136 2.34 -6.40 18.58
C LEU A 136 2.34 -5.21 19.55
N PRO A 137 2.92 -5.33 20.75
CA PRO A 137 3.13 -4.18 21.61
C PRO A 137 3.85 -3.05 20.87
N LEU A 138 3.42 -1.82 21.08
CA LEU A 138 4.06 -0.65 20.48
C LEU A 138 5.58 -0.68 20.77
N ALA A 139 6.39 -0.57 19.72
CA ALA A 139 7.84 -0.70 19.80
C ALA A 139 8.55 0.08 18.66
N GLN A 140 9.88 0.11 18.74
CA GLN A 140 10.80 0.63 17.71
C GLN A 140 10.86 -0.30 16.49
N ASP A 141 9.74 -0.55 15.83
CA ASP A 141 9.62 -1.63 14.85
C ASP A 141 8.98 -1.17 13.53
N PRO A 142 9.70 -1.21 12.39
CA PRO A 142 9.14 -0.82 11.09
C PRO A 142 7.97 -1.70 10.65
N ARG A 143 7.80 -2.90 11.23
CA ARG A 143 6.64 -3.76 10.95
C ARG A 143 5.33 -3.11 11.38
N GLN A 144 5.37 -2.17 12.32
CA GLN A 144 4.21 -1.44 12.85
C GLN A 144 3.89 -0.17 12.07
N LEU A 145 4.73 0.21 11.10
CA LEU A 145 4.56 1.39 10.29
C LEU A 145 3.89 1.05 8.95
N TRP A 146 2.92 1.87 8.59
CA TRP A 146 2.12 1.71 7.38
C TRP A 146 2.19 3.00 6.56
N ARG A 147 2.75 2.91 5.35
CA ARG A 147 2.79 4.03 4.42
C ARG A 147 1.46 4.12 3.69
N VAL A 148 0.86 5.30 3.73
CA VAL A 148 -0.40 5.58 3.03
C VAL A 148 -0.04 6.01 1.61
N THR A 149 -0.64 5.36 0.62
CA THR A 149 -0.50 5.75 -0.80
C THR A 149 -1.88 5.97 -1.39
N GLY A 150 -2.17 7.19 -1.86
CA GLY A 150 -3.46 7.54 -2.46
C GLY A 150 -3.60 7.08 -3.91
N MET A 151 -4.81 6.71 -4.32
CA MET A 151 -5.14 6.30 -5.70
C MET A 151 -5.41 7.46 -6.67
N GLY A 152 -4.76 8.61 -6.47
CA GLY A 152 -5.01 9.84 -7.22
C GLY A 152 -6.14 10.70 -6.63
N ARG A 153 -6.53 11.77 -7.33
CA ARG A 153 -7.44 12.80 -6.79
C ARG A 153 -8.88 12.27 -6.66
N GLY A 154 -9.46 12.40 -5.46
CA GLY A 154 -10.91 12.34 -5.25
C GLY A 154 -11.50 10.98 -4.85
N ALA A 155 -10.69 9.94 -4.61
CA ALA A 155 -11.24 8.62 -4.32
C ALA A 155 -11.42 8.31 -2.81
N HIS A 156 -10.90 9.13 -1.88
CA HIS A 156 -10.78 8.81 -0.43
C HIS A 156 -10.30 7.37 -0.16
N ARG A 157 -9.54 6.82 -1.11
CA ARG A 157 -9.10 5.44 -1.16
C ARG A 157 -7.60 5.41 -1.22
N PHE A 158 -7.04 4.57 -0.38
CA PHE A 158 -5.61 4.43 -0.22
C PHE A 158 -5.24 2.96 -0.08
N VAL A 159 -3.98 2.71 -0.36
CA VAL A 159 -3.29 1.46 -0.03
C VAL A 159 -2.46 1.70 1.23
N LEU A 160 -2.45 0.72 2.12
CA LEU A 160 -1.59 0.69 3.29
C LEU A 160 -0.41 -0.26 3.04
N GLU A 161 0.69 0.28 2.53
CA GLU A 161 1.93 -0.46 2.33
C GLU A 161 2.64 -0.66 3.68
N ASN A 162 3.11 -1.87 3.96
CA ASN A 162 3.88 -2.10 5.19
C ASN A 162 5.33 -1.66 4.99
N VAL A 163 5.83 -0.81 5.88
CA VAL A 163 7.17 -0.23 5.73
C VAL A 163 8.26 -1.30 5.79
N HIS A 164 8.11 -2.35 6.61
CA HIS A 164 9.08 -3.46 6.66
C HIS A 164 9.08 -4.35 5.41
N ALA A 165 8.01 -4.35 4.62
CA ALA A 165 7.89 -5.15 3.40
C ALA A 165 7.49 -4.26 2.20
N PRO A 166 8.41 -3.43 1.68
CA PRO A 166 8.11 -2.55 0.54
C PRO A 166 7.56 -3.31 -0.67
N GLY A 167 6.56 -2.72 -1.33
CA GLY A 167 5.81 -3.35 -2.42
C GLY A 167 4.72 -4.32 -1.96
N SER A 168 4.52 -4.52 -0.65
CA SER A 168 3.41 -5.32 -0.10
C SER A 168 2.50 -4.47 0.77
N CYS A 169 1.20 -4.66 0.64
CA CYS A 169 0.19 -3.90 1.36
C CYS A 169 -0.83 -4.75 2.09
N LEU A 170 -1.56 -4.11 3.01
CA LEU A 170 -2.73 -4.68 3.66
C LEU A 170 -3.81 -5.03 2.63
N ALA A 171 -4.20 -6.29 2.58
CA ALA A 171 -5.31 -6.76 1.76
C ALA A 171 -6.29 -7.57 2.61
N HIS A 172 -7.58 -7.44 2.30
CA HIS A 172 -8.56 -8.42 2.76
C HIS A 172 -8.65 -9.58 1.78
N LEU A 173 -8.88 -10.76 2.30
CA LEU A 173 -9.05 -12.00 1.54
C LEU A 173 -10.43 -12.58 1.82
N GLY A 174 -10.84 -13.54 0.99
CA GLY A 174 -12.08 -14.29 1.21
C GLY A 174 -12.17 -14.88 2.62
N GLY A 175 -13.39 -14.90 3.19
CA GLY A 175 -13.64 -15.42 4.53
C GLY A 175 -13.20 -14.51 5.67
N GLY A 176 -13.02 -13.20 5.42
CA GLY A 176 -12.67 -12.22 6.45
C GLY A 176 -11.21 -12.30 6.91
N ARG A 177 -10.34 -12.98 6.17
CA ARG A 177 -8.91 -13.03 6.47
C ARG A 177 -8.21 -11.75 6.02
N LEU A 178 -7.13 -11.40 6.70
CA LEU A 178 -6.24 -10.31 6.28
C LEU A 178 -4.82 -10.86 6.05
N ALA A 179 -4.12 -10.28 5.09
CA ALA A 179 -2.73 -10.62 4.82
C ALA A 179 -1.99 -9.44 4.19
N LEU A 180 -0.66 -9.53 4.15
CA LEU A 180 0.13 -8.79 3.19
C LEU A 180 0.02 -9.45 1.81
N GLN A 181 -0.22 -8.65 0.78
CA GLN A 181 -0.18 -9.05 -0.62
C GLN A 181 0.70 -8.08 -1.41
N PRO A 182 1.35 -8.51 -2.50
CA PRO A 182 1.99 -7.59 -3.44
C PRO A 182 0.99 -6.54 -3.92
N ILE A 183 1.40 -5.28 -4.01
CA ILE A 183 0.52 -4.20 -4.47
C ILE A 183 0.07 -4.48 -5.91
N ASP A 184 -1.23 -4.47 -6.14
CA ASP A 184 -1.87 -4.57 -7.45
C ASP A 184 -3.11 -3.68 -7.57
N PHE A 185 -3.44 -2.92 -6.53
CA PHE A 185 -4.58 -2.01 -6.46
C PHE A 185 -5.94 -2.70 -6.71
N ALA A 186 -6.04 -4.01 -6.49
CA ALA A 186 -7.32 -4.72 -6.48
C ALA A 186 -8.25 -4.12 -5.41
N ALA A 187 -9.56 -4.27 -5.59
CA ALA A 187 -10.57 -3.71 -4.67
C ALA A 187 -10.30 -4.09 -3.21
N ALA A 188 -9.77 -5.30 -2.99
CA ALA A 188 -9.45 -5.81 -1.67
C ALA A 188 -8.21 -5.20 -0.99
N GLN A 189 -7.38 -4.46 -1.74
CA GLN A 189 -6.24 -3.68 -1.24
C GLN A 189 -6.59 -2.21 -1.01
N LEU A 190 -7.75 -1.77 -1.51
CA LEU A 190 -8.20 -0.40 -1.38
C LEU A 190 -8.98 -0.25 -0.08
N TRP A 191 -8.52 0.70 0.73
CA TRP A 191 -9.10 1.04 2.02
C TRP A 191 -9.63 2.48 1.99
N MET A 192 -10.69 2.72 2.73
CA MET A 192 -11.25 4.04 3.01
C MET A 192 -11.29 4.24 4.52
N ALA A 193 -10.98 5.45 4.96
CA ALA A 193 -11.10 5.84 6.36
C ALA A 193 -12.51 6.38 6.60
N LEU A 194 -13.19 5.85 7.59
CA LEU A 194 -14.49 6.31 8.04
C LEU A 194 -14.31 6.96 9.42
N ALA A 195 -15.04 8.04 9.67
CA ALA A 195 -15.14 8.57 11.02
C ALA A 195 -15.72 7.48 11.94
N ALA A 196 -15.08 7.23 13.08
CA ALA A 196 -15.66 6.33 14.07
C ALA A 196 -16.96 6.95 14.62
N PRO A 197 -17.99 6.14 14.94
CA PRO A 197 -19.18 6.66 15.59
C PRO A 197 -18.79 7.34 16.90
N SER A 198 -19.47 8.43 17.24
CA SER A 198 -19.26 9.28 18.41
C SER A 198 -19.56 8.57 19.74
N SER A 199 -18.93 7.44 19.98
CA SER A 199 -18.71 6.92 21.33
C SER A 199 -17.59 7.74 21.98
N GLN A 200 -17.65 7.89 23.31
CA GLN A 200 -16.73 8.77 24.05
C GLN A 200 -15.28 8.55 23.56
N PRO A 201 -14.56 9.63 23.22
CA PRO A 201 -13.19 9.48 22.74
C PRO A 201 -12.41 8.80 23.85
N TYR A 202 -12.07 7.54 23.62
CA TYR A 202 -11.01 6.89 24.33
C TYR A 202 -9.77 7.73 24.06
N GLN A 203 -9.44 8.65 24.96
CA GLN A 203 -8.15 9.31 24.94
C GLN A 203 -7.17 8.26 25.42
N PRO A 204 -6.28 7.77 24.54
CA PRO A 204 -5.28 6.85 25.01
C PRO A 204 -4.45 7.54 26.09
N PHE A 205 -4.00 6.75 27.05
CA PHE A 205 -2.96 7.12 28.01
C PHE A 205 -1.60 7.30 27.31
N TYR A 206 -1.58 7.80 26.07
CA TYR A 206 -0.47 7.87 25.16
C TYR A 206 -0.63 9.13 24.33
N ARG A 207 0.40 9.98 24.27
CA ARG A 207 0.46 11.08 23.33
C ARG A 207 1.84 11.21 22.72
N THR A 208 1.91 11.47 21.43
CA THR A 208 3.16 11.85 20.77
C THR A 208 3.47 13.30 21.15
N VAL A 209 4.62 13.52 21.77
CA VAL A 209 5.11 14.85 22.17
C VAL A 209 5.91 15.48 21.05
N THR A 210 6.92 14.75 20.54
CA THR A 210 7.74 15.18 19.42
C THR A 210 7.96 14.03 18.46
N ARG A 211 8.21 14.38 17.20
CA ARG A 211 8.50 13.44 16.13
C ARG A 211 9.42 14.11 15.14
N GLU A 212 10.53 13.45 14.85
CA GLU A 212 11.54 13.91 13.91
C GLU A 212 11.87 12.78 12.92
N ILE A 213 12.13 13.15 11.67
CA ILE A 213 12.59 12.23 10.64
C ILE A 213 13.97 12.68 10.20
N HIS A 214 14.94 11.80 10.37
CA HIS A 214 16.32 11.98 9.94
C HIS A 214 16.54 11.13 8.69
N ALA A 215 16.67 11.78 7.54
CA ALA A 215 16.96 11.08 6.29
C ALA A 215 18.36 10.47 6.33
N ASN A 216 18.51 9.26 5.77
CA ASN A 216 19.84 8.67 5.56
C ASN A 216 20.60 9.45 4.47
N PRO A 217 21.93 9.28 4.36
CA PRO A 217 22.69 9.84 3.25
C PRO A 217 22.11 9.41 1.90
N GLN A 218 21.92 10.40 1.00
CA GLN A 218 21.28 10.18 -0.29
C GLN A 218 22.05 9.15 -1.13
N LEU A 219 21.31 8.24 -1.77
CA LEU A 219 21.88 7.30 -2.73
C LEU A 219 22.12 7.99 -4.09
N PRO A 220 23.18 7.63 -4.83
CA PRO A 220 23.36 8.18 -6.18
C PRO A 220 22.20 7.76 -7.08
N ALA A 221 21.86 8.55 -8.09
CA ALA A 221 20.79 8.22 -9.02
C ALA A 221 21.07 6.89 -9.75
N ALA A 222 20.02 6.16 -10.10
CA ALA A 222 20.09 4.97 -10.94
C ALA A 222 19.88 5.33 -12.41
N GLN A 223 20.66 4.74 -13.31
CA GLN A 223 20.44 4.77 -14.74
C GLN A 223 19.81 3.44 -15.17
N LEU A 224 18.58 3.50 -15.69
CA LEU A 224 17.81 2.32 -16.05
C LEU A 224 17.51 2.33 -17.54
N GLU A 225 17.93 1.28 -18.25
CA GLU A 225 17.55 1.05 -19.64
C GLU A 225 16.22 0.28 -19.68
N LEU A 226 15.17 0.97 -20.13
CA LEU A 226 13.87 0.39 -20.39
C LEU A 226 13.84 -0.18 -21.81
N ARG A 227 13.81 -1.50 -21.94
CA ARG A 227 13.87 -2.20 -23.23
C ARG A 227 12.51 -2.78 -23.61
N ASN A 228 12.13 -2.60 -24.87
CA ASN A 228 10.97 -3.24 -25.46
C ASN A 228 11.41 -4.36 -26.40
N THR A 229 11.37 -5.61 -25.95
CA THR A 229 11.64 -6.77 -26.84
C THR A 229 10.39 -7.23 -27.60
N HIS A 230 9.27 -6.50 -27.52
CA HIS A 230 8.05 -6.82 -28.23
C HIS A 230 8.02 -6.24 -29.64
N ARG A 231 7.03 -6.65 -30.44
CA ARG A 231 6.87 -6.21 -31.83
C ARG A 231 6.05 -4.93 -32.01
N TYR A 232 5.29 -4.55 -30.98
CA TYR A 232 4.54 -3.30 -30.95
C TYR A 232 5.24 -2.29 -30.06
N ALA A 233 5.02 -1.00 -30.35
CA ALA A 233 5.48 0.07 -29.49
C ALA A 233 4.81 -0.06 -28.10
N LEU A 234 5.55 0.34 -27.07
CA LEU A 234 5.03 0.43 -25.72
C LEU A 234 4.86 1.88 -25.33
N LEU A 235 3.73 2.17 -24.69
CA LEU A 235 3.53 3.41 -23.98
C LEU A 235 3.68 3.13 -22.48
N VAL A 236 4.68 3.73 -21.86
CA VAL A 236 5.02 3.53 -20.46
C VAL A 236 4.78 4.81 -19.69
N LEU A 237 3.97 4.74 -18.63
CA LEU A 237 3.80 5.84 -17.69
C LEU A 237 4.68 5.58 -16.47
N LEU A 238 5.70 6.42 -16.29
CA LEU A 238 6.56 6.44 -15.13
C LEU A 238 5.91 7.31 -14.05
N GLY A 239 5.30 6.67 -13.05
CA GLY A 239 4.75 7.35 -11.89
C GLY A 239 5.82 7.64 -10.84
N ASP A 240 5.79 8.82 -10.23
CA ASP A 240 6.59 9.14 -9.03
C ASP A 240 5.65 9.27 -7.82
N SER A 241 5.73 8.31 -6.89
CA SER A 241 4.86 8.23 -5.71
C SER A 241 4.98 9.45 -4.78
N ARG A 242 6.06 10.23 -4.88
CA ARG A 242 6.28 11.46 -4.10
C ARG A 242 5.52 12.66 -4.66
N ARG A 243 5.27 12.66 -5.97
CA ARG A 243 4.62 13.77 -6.70
C ARG A 243 3.11 13.56 -6.90
N GLY A 244 2.56 12.49 -6.33
CA GLY A 244 1.13 12.17 -6.36
C GLY A 244 0.71 11.48 -7.66
N ALA A 245 -0.36 11.96 -8.29
CA ALA A 245 -0.97 11.30 -9.46
C ALA A 245 -0.21 11.52 -10.78
N GLY A 246 0.74 12.47 -10.82
CA GLY A 246 1.49 12.80 -12.04
C GLY A 246 2.37 11.63 -12.53
N PHE A 247 2.56 11.57 -13.83
CA PHE A 247 3.43 10.59 -14.49
C PHE A 247 4.15 11.23 -15.68
N GLU A 248 5.32 10.68 -16.02
CA GLU A 248 6.02 10.95 -17.26
C GLU A 248 5.65 9.87 -18.29
N GLN A 249 5.32 10.29 -19.51
CA GLN A 249 4.98 9.37 -20.59
C GLN A 249 6.20 9.09 -21.46
N ILE A 250 6.55 7.82 -21.60
CA ILE A 250 7.71 7.34 -22.36
C ILE A 250 7.21 6.37 -23.42
N ARG A 251 7.49 6.69 -24.69
CA ARG A 251 7.24 5.79 -25.81
C ARG A 251 8.52 4.97 -26.09
N ILE A 252 8.39 3.65 -26.18
CA ILE A 252 9.49 2.75 -26.51
C ILE A 252 9.14 1.98 -27.78
N GLU A 253 9.81 2.32 -28.88
CA GLU A 253 9.60 1.68 -30.17
C GLU A 253 9.89 0.17 -30.15
N PRO A 254 9.32 -0.62 -31.08
CA PRO A 254 9.60 -2.05 -31.18
C PRO A 254 11.10 -2.34 -31.25
N GLN A 255 11.56 -3.33 -30.47
CA GLN A 255 12.97 -3.75 -30.42
C GLN A 255 13.96 -2.64 -30.01
N SER A 256 13.48 -1.54 -29.43
CA SER A 256 14.30 -0.42 -28.99
C SER A 256 14.42 -0.36 -27.46
N ALA A 257 15.21 0.60 -26.98
CA ALA A 257 15.35 0.89 -25.57
C ALA A 257 15.50 2.39 -25.32
N VAL A 258 15.09 2.84 -24.14
CA VAL A 258 15.22 4.22 -23.66
C VAL A 258 15.91 4.20 -22.30
N THR A 259 16.91 5.06 -22.09
CA THR A 259 17.58 5.20 -20.79
C THR A 259 16.94 6.33 -19.99
N ILE A 260 16.60 6.05 -18.75
CA ILE A 260 16.09 7.03 -17.79
C ILE A 260 16.99 7.13 -16.56
N THR A 261 16.98 8.29 -15.91
CA THR A 261 17.70 8.51 -14.65
C THR A 261 16.69 8.70 -13.52
N LEU A 262 16.84 7.91 -12.46
CA LEU A 262 15.90 7.82 -11.36
C LEU A 262 16.59 8.12 -10.03
N GLU A 263 15.97 8.92 -9.17
CA GLU A 263 16.45 9.08 -7.80
C GLU A 263 16.22 7.81 -6.98
N ARG A 264 16.94 7.63 -5.88
CA ARG A 264 16.77 6.45 -5.02
C ARG A 264 16.55 6.89 -3.59
N ASP A 265 15.58 6.25 -2.94
CA ASP A 265 15.35 6.44 -1.52
C ASP A 265 16.48 5.78 -0.70
N SER A 266 17.08 6.52 0.21
CA SER A 266 18.02 6.00 1.19
C SER A 266 17.33 5.47 2.46
N GLY A 267 16.02 5.71 2.58
CA GLY A 267 15.29 5.52 3.83
C GLY A 267 15.70 6.57 4.86
N GLY A 268 15.48 6.26 6.14
CA GLY A 268 15.79 7.19 7.22
C GLY A 268 15.58 6.59 8.58
N THR A 269 15.49 7.45 9.59
CA THR A 269 15.21 7.09 10.97
C THR A 269 14.15 8.03 11.54
N ILE A 270 13.11 7.45 12.13
CA ILE A 270 12.10 8.20 12.88
C ILE A 270 12.51 8.20 14.34
N VAL A 271 12.53 9.38 14.94
CA VAL A 271 12.69 9.57 16.38
C VAL A 271 11.39 10.13 16.92
N GLU A 272 10.67 9.33 17.70
CA GLU A 272 9.39 9.71 18.32
C GLU A 272 9.55 9.75 19.83
N THR A 273 9.16 10.86 20.43
CA THR A 273 9.02 10.97 21.88
C THR A 273 7.55 10.94 22.22
N TYR A 274 7.15 9.99 23.06
CA TYR A 274 5.78 9.92 23.56
C TYR A 274 5.74 9.94 25.08
N GLU A 275 4.57 10.30 25.59
CA GLU A 275 4.25 10.20 27.01
C GLU A 275 3.17 9.15 27.21
N LEU A 276 3.46 8.16 28.06
CA LEU A 276 2.53 7.13 28.50
C LEU A 276 2.06 7.46 29.92
N ARG A 277 0.75 7.38 30.19
CA ARG A 277 0.25 7.46 31.55
C ARG A 277 0.43 6.11 32.24
N SER A 278 1.18 6.10 33.32
CA SER A 278 1.37 4.93 34.17
C SER A 278 0.05 4.54 34.88
N PRO A 279 -0.05 3.32 35.42
CA PRO A 279 -1.19 2.92 36.26
C PRO A 279 -1.42 3.83 37.47
N LEU A 280 -0.38 4.54 37.93
CA LEU A 280 -0.47 5.49 39.05
C LEU A 280 -0.92 6.90 38.62
N GLY A 281 -1.06 7.14 37.31
CA GLY A 281 -1.54 8.39 36.75
C GLY A 281 -0.44 9.34 36.29
N ASP A 282 0.83 9.05 36.60
CA ASP A 282 2.00 9.83 36.18
C ASP A 282 2.28 9.66 34.67
N TRP A 283 2.82 10.70 34.04
CA TRP A 283 3.27 10.63 32.64
C TRP A 283 4.74 10.21 32.57
N GLU A 284 5.00 9.07 31.97
CA GLU A 284 6.33 8.56 31.66
C GLU A 284 6.68 8.89 30.21
N ARG A 285 7.79 9.58 29.99
CA ARG A 285 8.29 9.91 28.66
C ARG A 285 9.19 8.78 28.15
N GLN A 286 8.92 8.27 26.96
CA GLN A 286 9.78 7.29 26.30
C GLN A 286 10.08 7.74 24.86
N GLN A 287 11.18 7.21 24.31
CA GLN A 287 11.66 7.54 22.98
C GLN A 287 11.75 6.28 22.12
N LEU A 288 11.18 6.34 20.92
CA LEU A 288 11.31 5.32 19.89
C LEU A 288 12.20 5.82 18.75
N VAL A 289 13.24 5.05 18.44
CA VAL A 289 14.08 5.25 17.27
C VAL A 289 13.81 4.10 16.29
N THR A 290 13.04 4.36 15.24
CA THR A 290 12.64 3.34 14.27
C THR A 290 13.34 3.57 12.94
N ALA A 291 14.11 2.59 12.47
CA ALA A 291 14.69 2.63 11.13
C ALA A 291 13.60 2.50 10.05
N ILE A 292 13.59 3.41 9.09
CA ILE A 292 12.75 3.38 7.90
C ILE A 292 13.59 2.78 6.76
N PRO A 293 13.27 1.58 6.26
CA PRO A 293 13.87 1.07 5.03
C PRO A 293 13.47 1.93 3.82
N PRO A 294 14.29 1.93 2.76
CA PRO A 294 13.96 2.60 1.50
C PRO A 294 12.57 2.24 0.94
N ALA A 295 11.90 3.25 0.39
CA ALA A 295 10.67 3.16 -0.39
C ALA A 295 10.96 2.99 -1.89
N ALA A 296 10.00 2.40 -2.61
CA ALA A 296 9.96 2.49 -4.06
C ALA A 296 9.35 3.85 -4.45
N TYR A 297 10.15 4.73 -5.06
CA TYR A 297 9.65 6.01 -5.56
C TYR A 297 8.89 5.88 -6.87
N TYR A 298 9.22 4.87 -7.68
CA TYR A 298 8.76 4.81 -9.05
C TYR A 298 8.01 3.53 -9.36
N ASP A 299 7.00 3.66 -10.21
CA ASP A 299 6.28 2.56 -10.81
C ASP A 299 6.08 2.77 -12.31
N LEU A 300 5.95 1.68 -13.05
CA LEU A 300 5.71 1.67 -14.49
C LEU A 300 4.32 1.11 -14.78
N SER A 301 3.45 1.93 -15.37
CA SER A 301 2.21 1.46 -16.00
C SER A 301 2.46 1.25 -17.48
N VAL A 302 2.28 0.03 -17.96
CA VAL A 302 2.69 -0.35 -19.32
C VAL A 302 1.47 -0.63 -20.18
N TYR A 303 1.47 -0.03 -21.37
CA TYR A 303 0.48 -0.23 -22.42
C TYR A 303 1.17 -0.71 -23.70
N GLU A 304 0.53 -1.62 -24.43
CA GLU A 304 0.87 -1.90 -25.83
C GLU A 304 0.03 -1.00 -26.72
N GLU A 305 0.65 -0.42 -27.75
CA GLU A 305 -0.12 0.23 -28.81
C GLU A 305 -0.63 -0.84 -29.77
N HIS A 306 -1.93 -1.09 -29.70
CA HIS A 306 -2.59 -2.11 -30.49
C HIS A 306 -3.32 -1.47 -31.67
N LEU A 307 -3.14 -2.02 -32.86
CA LEU A 307 -3.89 -1.62 -34.04
C LEU A 307 -5.39 -1.91 -33.82
N GLN A 308 -6.23 -0.87 -33.82
CA GLN A 308 -7.67 -1.03 -33.69
C GLN A 308 -8.35 -1.18 -35.06
N SER A 309 -8.04 -0.28 -36.00
CA SER A 309 -8.68 -0.24 -37.31
C SER A 309 -7.78 0.39 -38.36
N ILE A 310 -7.96 -0.01 -39.62
CA ILE A 310 -7.35 0.62 -40.79
C ILE A 310 -8.49 1.09 -41.69
N ALA A 311 -8.48 2.37 -42.07
CA ALA A 311 -9.36 2.92 -43.09
C ALA A 311 -8.72 2.73 -44.46
N ILE A 312 -9.42 2.04 -45.36
CA ILE A 312 -8.94 1.75 -46.72
C ILE A 312 -9.90 2.40 -47.72
N ASP A 313 -9.38 3.29 -48.57
CA ASP A 313 -10.13 3.83 -49.70
C ASP A 313 -10.30 2.73 -50.77
N ARG A 314 -11.52 2.19 -50.86
CA ARG A 314 -11.85 1.18 -51.86
C ARG A 314 -12.19 1.79 -53.22
N THR A 315 -12.39 3.11 -53.30
CA THR A 315 -12.79 3.79 -54.54
C THR A 315 -11.62 4.05 -55.49
N GLY A 316 -10.37 3.95 -55.01
CA GLY A 316 -9.15 4.14 -55.80
C GLY A 316 -8.98 5.58 -56.29
N LYS A 317 -9.65 6.54 -55.63
CA LYS A 317 -9.57 7.96 -55.98
C LYS A 317 -8.45 8.65 -55.21
N SER A 318 -8.11 8.15 -54.02
CA SER A 318 -6.94 8.60 -53.29
C SER A 318 -5.66 7.96 -53.84
N PRO A 319 -4.57 8.75 -54.04
CA PRO A 319 -3.25 8.19 -54.35
C PRO A 319 -2.70 7.32 -53.22
N ASN A 320 -3.19 7.48 -51.99
CA ASN A 320 -2.89 6.61 -50.85
C ASN A 320 -4.10 5.74 -50.53
N ARG A 321 -3.98 4.42 -50.72
CA ARG A 321 -5.06 3.45 -50.48
C ARG A 321 -5.40 3.27 -49.00
N ILE A 322 -4.49 3.64 -48.11
CA ILE A 322 -4.68 3.63 -46.66
C ILE A 322 -4.81 5.07 -46.23
N GLU A 323 -5.97 5.43 -45.70
CA GLU A 323 -6.28 6.80 -45.31
C GLU A 323 -5.89 7.06 -43.85
N ASP A 324 -6.12 6.07 -42.98
CA ASP A 324 -5.90 6.22 -41.54
C ASP A 324 -5.63 4.86 -40.87
N VAL A 325 -4.74 4.86 -39.88
CA VAL A 325 -4.39 3.71 -39.05
C VAL A 325 -4.60 4.12 -37.60
N ASN A 326 -5.66 3.61 -36.99
CA ASN A 326 -6.02 3.98 -35.63
C ASN A 326 -5.41 2.99 -34.63
N TYR A 327 -4.61 3.50 -33.71
CA TYR A 327 -4.00 2.76 -32.61
C TYR A 327 -4.71 3.05 -31.30
N VAL A 328 -4.90 2.01 -30.49
CA VAL A 328 -5.41 2.15 -29.13
C VAL A 328 -4.46 1.56 -28.10
N PRO A 329 -4.23 2.25 -26.97
CA PRO A 329 -3.46 1.70 -25.89
C PRO A 329 -4.24 0.56 -25.23
N LYS A 330 -3.60 -0.59 -25.10
CA LYS A 330 -4.12 -1.74 -24.36
C LYS A 330 -3.23 -2.01 -23.16
N SER A 331 -3.81 -2.05 -21.97
CA SER A 331 -3.06 -2.23 -20.75
C SER A 331 -2.39 -3.61 -20.68
N LEU A 332 -1.12 -3.61 -20.31
CA LEU A 332 -0.33 -4.82 -20.12
C LEU A 332 -0.19 -5.19 -18.66
N GLY A 333 0.18 -4.23 -17.83
CA GLY A 333 0.42 -4.46 -16.41
C GLY A 333 1.11 -3.28 -15.73
N TRP A 334 1.13 -3.37 -14.40
CA TRP A 334 1.75 -2.41 -13.50
C TRP A 334 2.94 -3.04 -12.78
N LEU A 335 4.04 -2.30 -12.68
CA LEU A 335 5.31 -2.78 -12.16
C LEU A 335 5.92 -1.76 -11.18
N PRO A 336 6.07 -2.09 -9.89
CA PRO A 336 6.84 -1.26 -8.98
C PRO A 336 8.34 -1.45 -9.28
N LEU A 337 9.10 -0.36 -9.32
CA LEU A 337 10.55 -0.47 -9.38
C LEU A 337 11.11 -0.79 -7.98
N PRO A 338 12.22 -1.55 -7.88
CA PRO A 338 12.84 -1.86 -6.60
C PRO A 338 13.16 -0.62 -5.77
N ALA A 339 13.10 -0.75 -4.45
CA ALA A 339 13.40 0.34 -3.53
C ALA A 339 14.91 0.48 -3.26
N GLY A 340 15.35 1.73 -3.04
CA GLY A 340 16.71 2.07 -2.60
C GLY A 340 17.83 1.32 -3.31
N SER A 341 18.74 0.70 -2.55
CA SER A 341 19.90 -0.03 -3.08
C SER A 341 19.55 -1.28 -3.87
N SER A 342 18.32 -1.81 -3.75
CA SER A 342 17.85 -2.93 -4.57
C SER A 342 17.59 -2.51 -6.01
N LEU A 343 17.40 -1.21 -6.28
CA LEU A 343 17.48 -0.66 -7.63
C LEU A 343 18.97 -0.46 -7.97
N PRO A 344 19.52 -1.22 -8.94
CA PRO A 344 20.92 -1.12 -9.28
C PRO A 344 21.24 0.28 -9.82
N ALA A 345 22.47 0.75 -9.57
CA ALA A 345 22.91 2.05 -10.05
C ALA A 345 22.92 2.13 -11.59
N VAL A 346 23.18 1.01 -12.26
CA VAL A 346 23.02 0.84 -13.71
C VAL A 346 22.32 -0.50 -13.93
N GLY A 347 21.23 -0.52 -14.70
CA GLY A 347 20.47 -1.74 -14.94
C GLY A 347 19.64 -1.72 -16.21
N GLN A 348 19.05 -2.86 -16.55
CA GLN A 348 18.16 -3.03 -17.70
C GLN A 348 16.87 -3.73 -17.26
N VAL A 349 15.74 -3.30 -17.81
CA VAL A 349 14.42 -3.89 -17.59
C VAL A 349 13.75 -4.14 -18.94
N ASP A 350 13.45 -5.40 -19.25
CA ASP A 350 12.53 -5.76 -20.33
C ASP A 350 11.09 -5.47 -19.88
N VAL A 351 10.57 -4.33 -20.30
CA VAL A 351 9.31 -3.76 -19.81
C VAL A 351 8.12 -4.63 -20.21
N TYR A 352 8.09 -5.10 -21.46
CA TYR A 352 7.00 -5.96 -21.95
C TYR A 352 6.93 -7.27 -21.17
N ARG A 353 8.06 -7.98 -21.06
CA ARG A 353 8.10 -9.30 -20.41
C ARG A 353 7.72 -9.20 -18.94
N ARG A 354 8.22 -8.18 -18.25
CA ARG A 354 7.90 -7.94 -16.83
C ARG A 354 6.41 -7.61 -16.67
N ALA A 355 5.85 -6.72 -17.50
CA ALA A 355 4.44 -6.32 -17.40
C ALA A 355 3.51 -7.49 -17.65
N LYS A 356 3.78 -8.32 -18.67
CA LYS A 356 3.02 -9.55 -18.94
C LYS A 356 3.11 -10.55 -17.79
N LEU A 357 4.29 -10.71 -17.20
CA LEU A 357 4.50 -11.62 -16.06
C LEU A 357 3.72 -11.17 -14.81
N ALA A 358 3.56 -9.86 -14.61
CA ALA A 358 2.79 -9.30 -13.50
C ALA A 358 1.29 -9.62 -13.60
N ASN A 359 0.77 -9.85 -14.81
CA ASN A 359 -0.61 -10.30 -15.06
C ASN A 359 -1.70 -9.47 -14.35
N ASN A 360 -1.49 -8.15 -14.28
CA ASN A 360 -2.35 -7.20 -13.58
C ASN A 360 -2.75 -6.01 -14.48
N PRO A 361 -3.34 -6.24 -15.67
CA PRO A 361 -3.65 -5.17 -16.63
C PRO A 361 -4.66 -4.15 -16.13
N GLY A 362 -5.42 -4.45 -15.07
CA GLY A 362 -6.35 -3.50 -14.43
C GLY A 362 -5.69 -2.54 -13.43
N ALA A 363 -4.43 -2.79 -13.05
CA ALA A 363 -3.69 -2.02 -12.05
C ALA A 363 -2.99 -0.77 -12.63
N VAL A 364 -3.01 -0.60 -13.95
CA VAL A 364 -2.32 0.51 -14.62
C VAL A 364 -2.95 1.86 -14.29
N ARG A 365 -2.11 2.90 -14.18
CA ARG A 365 -2.56 4.30 -14.10
C ARG A 365 -3.33 4.68 -15.35
N ARG A 366 -4.46 5.35 -15.22
CA ARG A 366 -5.28 5.78 -16.36
C ARG A 366 -4.51 6.75 -17.25
N LEU A 367 -4.57 6.51 -18.55
CA LEU A 367 -4.14 7.48 -19.55
C LEU A 367 -5.18 8.59 -19.65
N ASP A 368 -4.76 9.83 -19.47
CA ASP A 368 -5.61 10.98 -19.76
C ASP A 368 -5.71 11.13 -21.28
N ARG A 369 -6.92 10.91 -21.82
CA ARG A 369 -7.19 10.86 -23.26
C ARG A 369 -7.01 12.22 -23.97
N GLU A 370 -6.89 13.29 -23.20
CA GLU A 370 -6.83 14.68 -23.67
C GLU A 370 -5.41 15.17 -23.97
N GLN A 371 -4.36 14.42 -23.61
CA GLN A 371 -3.01 14.77 -24.05
C GLN A 371 -2.84 14.37 -25.53
N PRO A 372 -2.59 15.33 -26.44
CA PRO A 372 -2.32 14.99 -27.83
C PRO A 372 -1.04 14.17 -27.88
N ALA A 373 -1.16 12.90 -28.28
CA ALA A 373 0.00 12.09 -28.60
C ALA A 373 0.78 12.79 -29.71
N GLU A 374 2.10 12.92 -29.57
CA GLU A 374 2.93 13.26 -30.70
C GLU A 374 2.66 12.25 -31.83
N PRO A 375 2.50 12.71 -33.08
CA PRO A 375 2.21 11.81 -34.18
C PRO A 375 3.31 10.74 -34.25
N PRO A 376 2.94 9.45 -34.31
CA PRO A 376 3.92 8.38 -34.30
C PRO A 376 4.88 8.54 -35.50
N PRO A 377 6.16 8.17 -35.35
CA PRO A 377 7.06 8.07 -36.49
C PRO A 377 6.49 7.07 -37.51
N ALA A 378 6.68 7.36 -38.81
CA ALA A 378 6.09 6.60 -39.91
C ALA A 378 6.29 5.08 -39.74
N ASP A 379 5.18 4.34 -39.76
CA ASP A 379 5.14 2.94 -39.35
C ASP A 379 5.85 2.05 -40.36
N ARG A 380 6.56 1.00 -39.91
CA ARG A 380 7.22 0.03 -40.82
C ARG A 380 6.20 -0.75 -41.62
N LEU A 381 4.99 -0.96 -41.10
CA LEU A 381 3.92 -1.63 -41.83
C LEU A 381 3.37 -0.73 -42.94
N GLU A 382 3.20 0.56 -42.65
CA GLU A 382 2.86 1.60 -43.64
C GLU A 382 3.97 1.73 -44.70
N SER A 383 5.23 1.65 -44.28
CA SER A 383 6.41 1.63 -45.16
C SER A 383 6.43 0.39 -46.06
N LEU A 384 6.19 -0.80 -45.51
CA LEU A 384 6.09 -2.06 -46.27
C LEU A 384 4.88 -2.07 -47.20
N LEU A 385 3.75 -1.51 -46.78
CA LEU A 385 2.56 -1.38 -47.61
C LEU A 385 2.79 -0.39 -48.76
N ASN A 386 3.52 0.70 -48.51
CA ASN A 386 3.94 1.65 -49.55
C ASN A 386 5.00 1.05 -50.50
N GLU A 387 5.88 0.17 -50.02
CA GLU A 387 6.82 -0.58 -50.88
C GLU A 387 6.13 -1.65 -51.74
N LEU A 388 5.07 -2.28 -51.22
CA LEU A 388 4.27 -3.29 -51.93
C LEU A 388 3.25 -2.68 -52.89
N GLN A 389 3.03 -1.35 -52.86
CA GLN A 389 2.25 -0.68 -53.89
C GLN A 389 3.01 -0.78 -55.22
N PRO A 390 2.37 -1.28 -56.29
CA PRO A 390 3.02 -1.35 -57.60
C PRO A 390 3.41 0.07 -58.00
N ARG A 391 4.72 0.33 -58.10
CA ARG A 391 5.24 1.58 -58.68
C ARG A 391 4.58 1.72 -60.05
N GLU A 392 3.61 2.63 -60.17
CA GLU A 392 3.04 2.96 -61.45
C GLU A 392 4.21 3.29 -62.38
N ARG A 393 4.33 2.48 -63.44
CA ARG A 393 5.30 2.72 -64.50
C ARG A 393 5.03 4.14 -64.97
N ARG A 394 5.94 5.07 -64.68
CA ARG A 394 5.97 6.39 -65.31
C ARG A 394 5.94 6.14 -66.83
N GLN A 395 4.78 6.29 -67.43
CA GLN A 395 4.65 6.36 -68.87
C GLN A 395 5.12 7.76 -69.26
N PHE A 396 6.14 7.79 -70.12
CA PHE A 396 6.72 8.98 -70.72
C PHE A 396 5.75 9.67 -71.67
#